data_AF-A0A2V7PGZ2-F1
#
_entry.id   AF-A0A2V7PGZ2-F1
#
_cell.length_a   1.000
_cell.length_b   1.000
_cell.length_c   1.000
_cell.angle_alpha   90.00
_cell.angle_beta   90.00
_cell.angle_gamma   90.00
#
_symmetry.space_group_name_H-M   'P 1'
#
loop_
_entity.id
_entity.type
_entity.pdbx_description
1 polymer ?
#
loop_
_entity_poly.entity_id
_entity_poly.type
_entity_poly.pdbx_seq_one_letter_code
_entity_poly.pdbx_strand_id
1 'polypeptide(L)'
;MDLRPVVAVVALVACGGHQEGARPAPGLEERVLAGGVAPSAGTTDIAAANPFKGDRPSAAEGERTFAAMNCDGCHGGGAVGFVGPSLRDGRWRYGGSDGQIYQSIFAGRPRGMPAYGGLLPAGAIWRLVTYLQSLEPPPNVPTESWR
;
A
#
# COMPACT_ATOMS: atom_id res chain seq x y z
N MET A 1 -2.57 26.13 -70.23
CA MET A 1 -3.95 25.99 -69.73
C MET A 1 -4.10 24.51 -69.39
N ASP A 2 -3.93 23.99 -68.18
CA ASP A 2 -3.87 24.53 -66.82
C ASP A 2 -3.08 23.50 -65.98
N LEU A 3 -2.05 23.95 -65.26
CA LEU A 3 -1.34 23.16 -64.26
C LEU A 3 -1.97 23.47 -62.90
N ARG A 4 -2.72 22.53 -62.32
CA ARG A 4 -3.16 22.62 -60.92
C ARG A 4 -2.45 21.53 -60.11
N PRO A 5 -1.55 21.87 -59.16
CA PRO A 5 -0.98 20.89 -58.26
C PRO A 5 -2.00 20.57 -57.17
N VAL A 6 -2.45 19.31 -57.08
CA VAL A 6 -3.18 18.83 -55.91
C VAL A 6 -2.13 18.55 -54.83
N VAL A 7 -2.05 19.46 -53.87
CA VAL A 7 -1.19 19.36 -52.69
C VAL A 7 -1.64 18.18 -51.84
N ALA A 8 -0.77 17.17 -51.72
CA ALA A 8 -0.95 16.08 -50.77
C ALA A 8 -0.68 16.59 -49.35
N VAL A 9 -1.72 16.70 -48.53
CA VAL A 9 -1.60 17.00 -47.10
C VAL A 9 -1.21 15.72 -46.38
N VAL A 10 0.07 15.59 -46.02
CA VAL A 10 0.56 14.55 -45.11
C VAL A 10 0.20 14.98 -43.69
N ALA A 11 -0.83 14.35 -43.13
CA ALA A 11 -1.14 14.49 -41.70
C ALA A 11 -0.12 13.66 -40.89
N LEU A 12 0.88 14.34 -40.33
CA LEU A 12 1.76 13.78 -39.31
C LEU A 12 0.92 13.53 -38.04
N VAL A 13 0.60 12.26 -37.79
CA VAL A 13 0.11 11.81 -36.48
C VAL A 13 1.28 11.91 -35.50
N ALA A 14 1.32 13.01 -34.76
CA ALA A 14 2.23 13.16 -33.64
C ALA A 14 1.71 12.32 -32.46
N CYS A 15 2.48 11.33 -32.02
CA CYS A 15 2.28 10.65 -30.74
C CYS A 15 2.38 11.69 -29.61
N GLY A 16 1.23 12.08 -29.06
CA GLY A 16 1.17 12.89 -27.84
C GLY A 16 1.64 12.08 -26.65
N GLY A 17 2.92 12.21 -26.30
CA GLY A 17 3.43 11.77 -25.01
C GLY A 17 2.82 12.63 -23.92
N HIS A 18 1.99 12.03 -23.07
CA HIS A 18 1.52 12.66 -21.84
C HIS A 18 2.72 12.81 -20.89
N GLN A 19 3.33 13.99 -20.89
CA GLN A 19 4.23 14.41 -19.82
C GLN A 19 3.36 14.76 -18.61
N GLU A 20 3.02 13.76 -17.80
CA GLU A 20 2.47 13.99 -16.48
C GLU A 20 3.55 14.71 -15.67
N GLY A 21 3.31 16.00 -15.39
CA GLY A 21 4.22 16.84 -14.62
C GLY A 21 4.65 16.11 -13.36
N ALA A 22 5.96 15.97 -13.18
CA ALA A 22 6.56 15.38 -11.99
C ALA A 22 5.92 16.02 -10.75
N ARG A 23 5.13 15.22 -10.02
CA ARG A 23 4.56 15.66 -8.75
C ARG A 23 5.73 16.12 -7.86
N PRO A 24 5.61 17.28 -7.17
CA PRO A 24 6.67 17.73 -6.29
C PRO A 24 6.96 16.63 -5.27
N ALA A 25 8.24 16.33 -5.08
CA ALA A 25 8.66 15.35 -4.08
C ALA A 25 8.01 15.69 -2.74
N PRO A 26 7.50 14.69 -1.99
CA PRO A 26 6.84 14.95 -0.72
C PRO A 26 7.75 15.76 0.21
N GLY A 27 7.15 16.67 0.98
CA GLY A 27 7.87 17.58 1.86
C GLY A 27 8.75 16.85 2.88
N LEU A 28 9.72 17.57 3.45
CA LEU A 28 10.63 17.04 4.48
C LEU A 28 9.87 16.33 5.62
N GLU A 29 8.74 16.88 6.05
CA GLU A 29 7.87 16.32 7.09
C GLU A 29 7.35 14.91 6.77
N GLU A 30 6.93 14.67 5.53
CA GLU A 30 6.45 13.36 5.07
C GLU A 30 7.60 12.35 4.94
N ARG A 31 8.80 12.83 4.58
CA ARG A 31 10.03 12.01 4.54
C ARG A 31 10.56 11.64 5.92
N VAL A 32 10.37 12.52 6.90
CA VAL A 32 10.72 12.29 8.31
C VAL A 32 9.82 11.20 8.91
N LEU A 33 8.54 11.15 8.51
CA LEU A 33 7.62 10.13 8.99
C LEU A 33 7.99 8.71 8.51
N ALA A 34 8.60 8.59 7.33
CA ALA A 34 9.04 7.31 6.73
C ALA A 34 10.49 6.92 7.11
N GLY A 35 11.03 7.41 8.23
CA GLY A 35 12.35 7.00 8.73
C GLY A 35 13.53 7.38 7.81
N GLY A 36 13.37 8.39 6.96
CA GLY A 36 14.45 8.89 6.08
C GLY A 36 14.76 8.00 4.88
N VAL A 37 14.07 6.88 4.69
CA VAL A 37 14.18 6.07 3.48
C VAL A 37 13.19 6.62 2.46
N ALA A 38 13.72 7.32 1.45
CA ALA A 38 12.88 7.73 0.32
C ALA A 38 12.29 6.46 -0.33
N PRO A 39 10.98 6.43 -0.63
CA PRO A 39 10.44 5.37 -1.46
C PRO A 39 11.26 5.27 -2.75
N SER A 40 11.68 4.06 -3.13
CA SER A 40 12.27 3.88 -4.46
C SER A 40 11.23 4.36 -5.49
N ALA A 41 11.70 5.02 -6.54
CA ALA A 41 10.88 5.70 -7.55
C ALA A 41 9.93 4.79 -8.35
N GLY A 42 9.64 3.58 -7.88
CA GLY A 42 8.66 2.63 -8.43
C GLY A 42 7.49 2.30 -7.49
N THR A 43 7.24 3.08 -6.43
CA THR A 43 6.15 2.81 -5.46
C THR A 43 4.95 3.75 -5.56
N THR A 44 4.93 4.65 -6.54
CA THR A 44 3.82 5.60 -6.76
C THR A 44 2.54 4.98 -7.31
N ASP A 45 2.52 3.69 -7.61
CA ASP A 45 1.29 2.98 -7.94
C ASP A 45 0.73 2.33 -6.68
N ILE A 46 0.02 3.13 -5.89
CA ILE A 46 -0.81 2.66 -4.76
C ILE A 46 -1.96 1.72 -5.22
N ALA A 47 -2.05 1.47 -6.54
CA ALA A 47 -2.89 0.46 -7.17
C ALA A 47 -2.16 -0.88 -7.46
N ALA A 48 -1.04 -1.18 -6.79
CA ALA A 48 -0.43 -2.50 -6.93
C ALA A 48 -1.39 -3.58 -6.38
N ALA A 49 -1.85 -4.46 -7.27
CA ALA A 49 -2.62 -5.63 -6.88
C ALA A 49 -1.76 -6.55 -6.00
N ASN A 50 -2.34 -7.11 -4.95
CA ASN A 50 -1.64 -8.07 -4.09
C ASN A 50 -1.34 -9.36 -4.88
N PRO A 51 -0.05 -9.71 -5.11
CA PRO A 51 0.31 -10.90 -5.87
C PRO A 51 -0.01 -12.21 -5.14
N PHE A 52 -0.28 -12.16 -3.84
CA PHE A 52 -0.57 -13.33 -3.00
C PHE A 52 -2.04 -13.40 -2.56
N LYS A 53 -2.93 -12.61 -3.17
CA LYS A 53 -4.33 -12.52 -2.75
C LYS A 53 -5.00 -13.90 -2.70
N GLY A 54 -5.46 -14.29 -1.51
CA GLY A 54 -6.13 -15.57 -1.25
C GLY A 54 -5.21 -16.79 -1.15
N ASP A 55 -3.88 -16.62 -1.24
CA ASP A 55 -2.94 -17.72 -1.13
C ASP A 55 -2.68 -18.10 0.34
N ARG A 56 -3.15 -19.28 0.75
CA ARG A 56 -3.05 -19.75 2.14
C ARG A 56 -1.61 -19.94 2.62
N PRO A 57 -0.68 -20.54 1.85
CA PRO A 57 0.74 -20.60 2.23
C PRO A 57 1.35 -19.23 2.49
N SER A 58 1.04 -18.24 1.63
CA SER A 58 1.49 -16.85 1.81
C SER A 58 0.87 -16.20 3.04
N ALA A 59 -0.41 -16.46 3.34
CA ALA A 59 -1.03 -16.00 4.58
C ALA A 59 -0.32 -16.59 5.82
N ALA A 60 0.01 -17.88 5.80
CA ALA A 60 0.74 -18.51 6.91
C ALA A 60 2.18 -17.96 7.07
N GLU A 61 2.85 -17.57 5.98
CA GLU A 61 4.13 -16.86 6.06
C GLU A 61 3.96 -15.44 6.59
N GLY A 62 2.89 -14.75 6.19
CA GLY A 62 2.51 -13.46 6.74
C GLY A 62 2.27 -13.50 8.24
N GLU A 63 1.57 -14.51 8.75
CA GLU A 63 1.36 -14.73 10.18
C GLU A 63 2.68 -14.89 10.94
N ARG A 64 3.62 -15.70 10.41
CA ARG A 64 4.95 -15.85 11.01
C ARG A 64 5.72 -14.53 11.03
N THR A 65 5.62 -13.75 9.95
CA THR A 65 6.25 -12.43 9.87
C THR A 65 5.59 -11.45 10.86
N PHE A 66 4.28 -11.52 11.05
CA PHE A 66 3.53 -10.68 11.97
C PHE A 66 4.04 -10.86 13.41
N ALA A 67 4.27 -12.10 13.84
CA ALA A 67 4.88 -12.39 15.13
C ALA A 67 6.38 -12.02 15.17
N ALA A 68 7.15 -12.39 14.14
CA ALA A 68 8.60 -12.16 14.11
C ALA A 68 8.97 -10.67 14.14
N MET A 69 8.13 -9.81 13.56
CA MET A 69 8.30 -8.35 13.54
C MET A 69 7.59 -7.64 14.70
N ASN A 70 7.12 -8.39 15.69
CA ASN A 70 6.43 -7.89 16.89
C ASN A 70 5.21 -7.01 16.57
N CYS A 71 4.50 -7.31 15.48
CA CYS A 71 3.26 -6.61 15.15
C CYS A 71 2.15 -6.93 16.16
N ASP A 72 2.13 -8.17 16.65
CA ASP A 72 1.26 -8.65 17.72
C ASP A 72 1.51 -7.97 19.07
N GLY A 73 2.73 -7.51 19.35
CA GLY A 73 3.05 -6.72 20.53
C GLY A 73 2.21 -5.45 20.65
N CYS A 74 1.77 -4.87 19.51
CA CYS A 74 0.88 -3.71 19.48
C CYS A 74 -0.55 -4.08 19.09
N HIS A 75 -0.73 -4.93 18.09
CA HIS A 75 -2.04 -5.28 17.51
C HIS A 75 -2.64 -6.57 18.06
N GLY A 76 -2.04 -7.17 19.09
CA GLY A 76 -2.49 -8.41 19.73
C GLY A 76 -2.25 -9.66 18.88
N GLY A 77 -2.18 -10.82 19.55
CA GLY A 77 -2.16 -12.12 18.88
C GLY A 77 -3.40 -12.32 18.02
N GLY A 78 -3.24 -12.81 16.79
CA GLY A 78 -4.34 -12.90 15.82
C GLY A 78 -4.89 -11.55 15.34
N ALA A 79 -4.12 -10.47 15.55
CA ALA A 79 -4.43 -9.10 15.13
C ALA A 79 -5.76 -8.53 15.68
N VAL A 80 -6.15 -8.97 16.89
CA VAL A 80 -7.42 -8.60 17.53
C VAL A 80 -7.43 -7.22 18.17
N GLY A 81 -6.27 -6.57 18.30
CA GLY A 81 -6.06 -5.29 18.96
C GLY A 81 -5.50 -5.44 20.38
N PHE A 82 -4.67 -4.48 20.79
CA PHE A 82 -4.18 -4.33 22.17
C PHE A 82 -3.90 -2.85 22.47
N VAL A 83 -2.68 -2.37 22.25
CA VAL A 83 -2.35 -0.94 22.29
C VAL A 83 -2.74 -0.27 20.97
N GLY A 84 -2.50 -0.96 19.85
CA GLY A 84 -2.97 -0.61 18.52
C GLY A 84 -4.39 -1.15 18.26
N PRO A 85 -5.07 -0.62 17.23
CA PRO A 85 -6.41 -1.07 16.87
C PRO A 85 -6.42 -2.53 16.43
N SER A 86 -7.61 -3.15 16.45
CA SER A 86 -7.83 -4.40 15.75
C SER A 86 -7.55 -4.22 14.26
N LEU A 87 -6.90 -5.20 13.64
CA LEU A 87 -6.72 -5.27 12.18
C LEU A 87 -7.59 -6.37 11.55
N ARG A 88 -8.42 -7.02 12.38
CA ARG A 88 -9.27 -8.16 12.03
C ARG A 88 -10.76 -7.81 12.05
N ASP A 89 -11.15 -6.70 12.67
CA ASP A 89 -12.55 -6.28 12.85
C ASP A 89 -13.22 -5.71 11.59
N GLY A 90 -12.48 -5.57 10.49
CA GLY A 90 -12.95 -5.01 9.23
C GLY A 90 -13.05 -3.49 9.19
N ARG A 91 -12.60 -2.76 10.23
CA ARG A 91 -12.68 -1.31 10.32
C ARG A 91 -11.31 -0.68 10.08
N TRP A 92 -11.18 0.07 8.99
CA TRP A 92 -9.89 0.62 8.56
C TRP A 92 -9.88 2.15 8.57
N ARG A 93 -9.08 2.73 9.47
CA ARG A 93 -8.90 4.19 9.57
C ARG A 93 -8.20 4.79 8.34
N TYR A 94 -7.27 4.05 7.73
CA TYR A 94 -6.46 4.52 6.60
C TYR A 94 -6.79 3.79 5.29
N GLY A 95 -7.99 3.20 5.21
CA GLY A 95 -8.43 2.37 4.10
C GLY A 95 -8.03 0.89 4.24
N GLY A 96 -8.89 0.00 3.75
CA GLY A 96 -8.79 -1.45 3.94
C GLY A 96 -8.53 -2.25 2.66
N SER A 97 -8.24 -1.58 1.54
CA SER A 97 -7.79 -2.29 0.34
C SER A 97 -6.36 -2.80 0.54
N ASP A 98 -5.99 -3.87 -0.18
CA ASP A 98 -4.67 -4.48 -0.04
C ASP A 98 -3.53 -3.46 -0.20
N GLY A 99 -3.63 -2.57 -1.19
CA GLY A 99 -2.66 -1.49 -1.41
C GLY A 99 -2.63 -0.47 -0.27
N GLN A 100 -3.77 -0.13 0.32
CA GLN A 100 -3.83 0.80 1.47
C GLN A 100 -3.22 0.19 2.75
N ILE A 101 -3.45 -1.10 2.98
CA ILE A 101 -2.83 -1.83 4.08
C ILE A 101 -1.32 -1.93 3.85
N TYR A 102 -0.89 -2.31 2.63
CA TYR A 102 0.52 -2.34 2.25
C TYR A 102 1.21 -1.01 2.54
N GLN A 103 0.62 0.10 2.11
CA GLN A 103 1.19 1.43 2.31
C GLN A 103 1.25 1.83 3.78
N SER A 104 0.27 1.40 4.59
CA SER A 104 0.31 1.63 6.03
C SER A 104 1.45 0.87 6.71
N ILE A 105 1.74 -0.36 6.28
CA ILE A 105 2.87 -1.14 6.79
C ILE A 105 4.21 -0.57 6.27
N PHE A 106 4.27 -0.24 4.98
CA PHE A 106 5.47 0.28 4.34
C PHE A 106 5.91 1.62 4.93
N ALA A 107 5.00 2.60 5.01
CA ALA A 107 5.31 3.96 5.46
C ALA A 107 5.08 4.19 6.95
N GLY A 108 4.47 3.23 7.67
CA GLY A 108 4.05 3.41 9.05
C GLY A 108 2.85 4.36 9.17
N ARG A 109 2.44 4.66 10.41
CA ARG A 109 1.38 5.63 10.71
C ARG A 109 1.71 6.47 11.95
N PRO A 110 1.22 7.73 12.02
CA PRO A 110 1.38 8.56 13.21
C PRO A 110 0.85 7.86 14.46
N ARG A 111 1.40 8.27 15.61
CA ARG A 111 1.06 7.74 16.94
C ARG A 111 1.54 6.30 17.19
N GLY A 112 2.73 5.97 16.68
CA GLY A 112 3.52 4.83 17.17
C GLY A 112 3.56 3.59 16.29
N MET A 113 2.93 3.58 15.11
CA MET A 113 3.11 2.48 14.15
C MET A 113 4.37 2.75 13.30
N PRO A 114 5.46 1.98 13.46
CA PRO A 114 6.70 2.22 12.72
C PRO A 114 6.55 1.90 11.24
N ALA A 115 7.43 2.48 10.42
CA ALA A 115 7.57 2.13 9.01
C ALA A 115 8.39 0.84 8.86
N TYR A 116 7.90 -0.10 8.05
CA TYR A 116 8.60 -1.35 7.73
C TYR A 116 9.16 -1.40 6.30
N GLY A 117 8.93 -0.35 5.51
CA GLY A 117 9.56 -0.16 4.21
C GLY A 117 11.08 -0.09 4.34
N GLY A 118 11.81 -0.76 3.45
CA GLY A 118 13.26 -0.87 3.51
C GLY A 118 13.79 -1.85 4.57
N LEU A 119 13.02 -2.12 5.63
CA LEU A 119 13.32 -3.16 6.62
C LEU A 119 12.86 -4.54 6.15
N LEU A 120 11.64 -4.62 5.60
CA LEU A 120 11.08 -5.83 5.02
C LEU A 120 11.14 -5.80 3.49
N PRO A 121 11.43 -6.94 2.83
CA PRO A 121 11.26 -7.03 1.39
C PRO A 121 9.78 -6.86 1.03
N ALA A 122 9.51 -6.27 -0.13
CA ALA A 122 8.13 -5.98 -0.57
C ALA A 122 7.22 -7.23 -0.55
N GLY A 123 7.77 -8.40 -0.89
CA GLY A 123 7.02 -9.67 -0.82
C GLY A 123 6.55 -10.03 0.59
N ALA A 124 7.37 -9.78 1.63
CA ALA A 124 6.98 -10.05 3.01
C ALA A 124 5.85 -9.12 3.47
N ILE A 125 5.87 -7.85 3.05
CA ILE A 125 4.77 -6.91 3.32
C ILE A 125 3.48 -7.38 2.63
N TRP A 126 3.55 -7.83 1.38
CA TRP A 126 2.37 -8.40 0.71
C TRP A 126 1.82 -9.67 1.39
N ARG A 127 2.69 -10.49 1.97
CA ARG A 127 2.27 -11.66 2.76
C ARG A 127 1.61 -11.26 4.07
N LEU A 128 2.10 -10.22 4.75
CA LEU A 128 1.41 -9.60 5.90
C LEU A 128 0.01 -9.13 5.50
N VAL A 129 -0.14 -8.41 4.38
CA VAL A 129 -1.45 -7.98 3.87
C VAL A 129 -2.35 -9.19 3.61
N THR A 130 -1.82 -10.22 2.96
CA THR A 130 -2.55 -11.46 2.66
C THR A 130 -3.02 -12.17 3.93
N TYR A 131 -2.18 -12.22 4.96
CA TYR A 131 -2.55 -12.74 6.27
C TYR A 131 -3.71 -11.94 6.87
N LEU A 132 -3.61 -10.62 6.95
CA LEU A 132 -4.65 -9.77 7.53
C LEU A 132 -6.00 -9.92 6.80
N GLN A 133 -5.97 -9.99 5.47
CA GLN A 133 -7.19 -10.20 4.67
C GLN A 133 -7.76 -11.62 4.76
N SER A 134 -6.99 -12.59 5.25
CA SER A 134 -7.46 -13.95 5.50
C SER A 134 -8.19 -14.10 6.84
N LEU A 135 -8.10 -13.11 7.71
CA LEU A 135 -8.70 -13.16 9.03
C LEU A 135 -10.20 -12.87 8.98
N GLU A 136 -10.99 -13.72 9.62
CA GLU A 136 -12.44 -13.50 9.77
C GLU A 136 -12.73 -12.61 10.97
N PRO A 137 -13.61 -11.60 10.91
CA PRO A 137 -13.95 -10.80 12.09
C PRO A 137 -14.44 -11.67 13.26
N PRO A 138 -14.08 -11.34 14.52
CA PRO A 138 -14.63 -12.06 15.66
C PRO A 138 -16.14 -11.84 15.76
N PRO A 139 -16.91 -12.82 16.27
CA PRO A 139 -18.39 -12.76 16.30
C PRO A 139 -18.92 -11.56 17.09
N ASN A 140 -18.14 -11.07 18.06
CA ASN A 140 -18.49 -9.93 18.88
C ASN A 140 -17.33 -8.92 18.76
N VAL A 141 -17.42 -7.96 17.84
CA VAL A 141 -16.49 -6.83 17.75
C VAL A 141 -16.95 -5.74 18.72
N PRO A 142 -16.23 -5.45 19.83
CA PRO A 142 -16.55 -4.32 20.69
C PRO A 142 -16.48 -3.05 19.85
N THR A 143 -17.62 -2.38 19.71
CA THR A 143 -17.76 -1.24 18.81
C THR A 143 -17.15 0.02 19.42
N GLU A 144 -15.84 0.11 19.47
CA GLU A 144 -15.19 1.42 19.55
C GLU A 144 -15.32 2.04 18.14
N SER A 145 -16.35 2.85 17.95
CA SER A 145 -16.43 3.78 16.83
C SER A 145 -15.45 4.92 17.13
N TRP A 146 -14.31 4.92 16.46
CA TRP A 146 -13.37 6.02 16.51
C TRP A 146 -14.09 7.33 16.09
N ARG A 147 -14.42 8.19 17.05
CA ARG A 147 -14.88 9.57 16.82
C ARG A 147 -13.70 10.51 16.75
#